data_AF-A0A1H6EEL6-F1
#
_entry.id   AF-A0A1H6EEL6-F1
#
_cell.length_a   1.000
_cell.length_b   1.000
_cell.length_c   1.000
_cell.angle_alpha   90.00
_cell.angle_beta   90.00
_cell.angle_gamma   90.00
#
_symmetry.space_group_name_H-M   'P 1'
#
loop_
_entity.id
_entity.type
_entity.pdbx_description
1 polymer ?
#
loop_
_entity_poly.entity_id
_entity_poly.type
_entity_poly.pdbx_seq_one_letter_code
_entity_poly.pdbx_strand_id
1 'polypeptide(L)'
;MVQPQEGSVIGPGRSADEVQLQPVPRLEWSLATEAHPPALEAAKPASLRRSWIHTAPEPQVLELFRKLHGAKHRLPAPWWLRALDRGELPSREAAFEVEDEVHAVLRARPGWVFVPWAGTGEAGYWEYAPSDRAPMQMPTTVALTDEHNGWLNVVPAHHDPEPVPIPVKGVAGLVAMLPQIESW
;
A
#
# COMPACT_ATOMS: atom_id res chain seq x y z
N MET A 1 -22.17 -24.42 74.16
CA MET A 1 -22.63 -23.02 74.09
C MET A 1 -21.37 -22.17 73.90
N VAL A 2 -21.32 -21.37 72.81
CA VAL A 2 -20.37 -20.28 72.47
C VAL A 2 -18.93 -20.66 72.03
N GLN A 3 -18.57 -20.24 70.80
CA GLN A 3 -17.20 -20.14 70.25
C GLN A 3 -16.46 -18.91 70.82
N PRO A 4 -15.13 -18.76 70.62
CA PRO A 4 -14.70 -17.84 69.56
C PRO A 4 -13.45 -18.28 68.75
N GLN A 5 -13.17 -17.45 67.74
CA GLN A 5 -12.29 -17.58 66.57
C GLN A 5 -10.78 -17.67 66.85
N GLU A 6 -10.00 -18.19 65.89
CA GLU A 6 -9.09 -17.41 65.01
C GLU A 6 -8.18 -18.34 64.18
N GLY A 7 -7.88 -17.94 62.93
CA GLY A 7 -6.90 -18.64 62.08
C GLY A 7 -7.24 -18.58 60.60
N SER A 8 -7.30 -17.37 60.05
CA SER A 8 -7.53 -17.11 58.62
C SER A 8 -6.48 -17.81 57.75
N VAL A 9 -6.96 -18.64 56.82
CA VAL A 9 -6.18 -19.29 55.75
C VAL A 9 -5.73 -18.22 54.76
N ILE A 10 -4.41 -18.08 54.56
CA ILE A 10 -3.85 -17.33 53.45
C ILE A 10 -4.11 -18.14 52.17
N GLY A 11 -5.13 -17.74 51.41
CA GLY A 11 -5.37 -18.24 50.06
C GLY A 11 -4.33 -17.67 49.09
N PRO A 12 -3.92 -18.43 48.06
CA PRO A 12 -2.86 -18.02 47.13
C PRO A 12 -3.31 -16.81 46.32
N GLY A 13 -2.32 -15.99 45.99
CA GLY A 13 -2.43 -14.70 45.32
C GLY A 13 -3.43 -14.70 44.17
N ARG A 14 -4.34 -13.73 44.27
CA ARG A 14 -5.06 -13.05 43.19
C ARG A 14 -4.31 -13.24 41.87
N SER A 15 -4.86 -14.10 41.00
CA SER A 15 -4.45 -14.23 39.61
C SER A 15 -4.25 -12.83 39.06
N ALA A 16 -3.03 -12.54 38.58
CA ALA A 16 -2.81 -11.37 37.75
C ALA A 16 -3.86 -11.46 36.64
N ASP A 17 -4.80 -10.52 36.65
CA ASP A 17 -5.73 -10.29 35.57
C ASP A 17 -4.86 -10.27 34.31
N GLU A 18 -4.96 -11.32 33.51
CA GLU A 18 -4.33 -11.41 32.22
C GLU A 18 -5.04 -10.35 31.39
N VAL A 19 -4.49 -9.14 31.36
CA VAL A 19 -5.02 -8.01 30.60
C VAL A 19 -4.98 -8.39 29.14
N GLN A 20 -6.06 -8.99 28.66
CA GLN A 20 -6.26 -9.28 27.25
C GLN A 20 -6.55 -7.95 26.55
N LEU A 21 -5.49 -7.32 26.06
CA LEU A 21 -5.58 -6.18 25.16
C LEU A 21 -6.34 -6.65 23.91
N GLN A 22 -7.61 -6.26 23.81
CA GLN A 22 -8.36 -6.44 22.57
C GLN A 22 -7.69 -5.55 21.51
N PRO A 23 -7.19 -6.12 20.40
CA PRO A 23 -6.65 -5.31 19.32
C PRO A 23 -7.74 -4.35 18.86
N VAL A 24 -7.49 -3.05 18.95
CA VAL A 24 -8.37 -2.08 18.32
C VAL A 24 -8.35 -2.42 16.83
N PRO A 25 -9.48 -2.65 16.16
CA PRO A 25 -9.48 -3.18 14.79
C PRO A 25 -8.67 -2.33 13.78
N ARG A 26 -8.50 -1.03 14.07
CA ARG A 26 -7.63 -0.12 13.32
C ARG A 26 -6.13 -0.37 13.54
N LEU A 27 -5.73 -0.79 14.74
CA LEU A 27 -4.36 -1.21 15.05
C LEU A 27 -4.02 -2.52 14.34
N GLU A 28 -4.95 -3.46 14.30
CA GLU A 28 -4.81 -4.71 13.53
C GLU A 28 -4.53 -4.40 12.05
N TRP A 29 -5.28 -3.46 11.46
CA TRP A 29 -5.05 -3.00 10.09
C TRP A 29 -3.70 -2.30 9.89
N SER A 30 -3.30 -1.45 10.85
CA SER A 30 -2.01 -0.77 10.82
C SER A 30 -0.86 -1.79 10.78
N LEU A 31 -0.90 -2.80 11.65
CA LEU A 31 0.10 -3.86 11.68
C LEU A 31 0.05 -4.74 10.43
N ALA A 32 -1.15 -4.98 9.88
CA ALA A 32 -1.32 -5.76 8.67
C ALA A 32 -0.70 -5.10 7.42
N THR A 33 -0.69 -3.77 7.38
CA THR A 33 -0.18 -2.97 6.25
C THR A 33 1.32 -2.63 6.39
N GLU A 34 1.85 -2.65 7.61
CA GLU A 34 3.26 -2.36 7.88
C GLU A 34 4.20 -3.47 7.37
N ALA A 35 5.20 -3.08 6.57
CA ALA A 35 6.23 -4.00 6.07
C ALA A 35 7.32 -4.21 7.12
N HIS A 36 7.60 -5.47 7.47
CA HIS A 36 8.65 -5.83 8.40
C HIS A 36 9.69 -6.78 7.75
N PRO A 37 10.99 -6.43 7.74
CA PRO A 37 11.58 -5.11 8.01
C PRO A 37 11.20 -4.05 6.96
N PRO A 38 11.33 -2.74 7.29
CA PRO A 38 11.07 -1.65 6.37
C PRO A 38 11.87 -1.78 5.07
N ALA A 39 11.22 -1.54 3.94
CA ALA A 39 11.80 -1.74 2.61
C ALA A 39 12.54 -0.48 2.10
N LEU A 40 13.43 0.08 2.92
CA LEU A 40 14.13 1.35 2.67
C LEU A 40 14.99 1.36 1.37
N GLU A 41 15.30 0.18 0.83
CA GLU A 41 16.14 -0.01 -0.36
C GLU A 41 15.42 -0.80 -1.48
N ALA A 42 14.08 -0.86 -1.46
CA ALA A 42 13.36 -1.62 -2.49
C ALA A 42 13.54 -1.01 -3.88
N ALA A 43 14.21 -1.76 -4.76
CA ALA A 43 14.44 -1.36 -6.15
C ALA A 43 13.29 -1.73 -7.11
N LYS A 44 12.27 -2.46 -6.64
CA LYS A 44 11.13 -2.92 -7.45
C LYS A 44 9.87 -3.14 -6.59
N PRO A 45 8.66 -3.07 -7.17
CA PRO A 45 7.39 -3.26 -6.44
C PRO A 45 7.32 -4.58 -5.67
N ALA A 46 7.72 -5.70 -6.28
CA ALA A 46 7.74 -7.00 -5.62
C ALA A 46 8.54 -7.02 -4.30
N SER A 47 9.54 -6.14 -4.13
CA SER A 47 10.31 -6.03 -2.89
C SER A 47 9.54 -5.34 -1.75
N LEU A 48 8.47 -4.60 -2.04
CA LEU A 48 7.59 -3.97 -1.06
C LEU A 48 6.51 -4.92 -0.51
N ARG A 49 6.23 -6.02 -1.22
CA ARG A 49 5.14 -6.98 -0.92
C ARG A 49 5.48 -7.89 0.27
N ARG A 50 5.74 -7.31 1.44
CA ARG A 50 6.23 -8.01 2.63
C ARG A 50 5.27 -7.99 3.81
N SER A 51 4.34 -7.04 3.83
CA SER A 51 3.29 -6.96 4.86
C SER A 51 2.31 -8.14 4.81
N TRP A 52 1.55 -8.35 5.88
CA TRP A 52 0.55 -9.40 5.96
C TRP A 52 -0.49 -9.30 4.83
N ILE A 53 -0.92 -8.09 4.47
CA ILE A 53 -1.88 -7.89 3.37
C ILE A 53 -1.40 -8.45 2.02
N HIS A 54 -0.08 -8.57 1.83
CA HIS A 54 0.54 -9.10 0.61
C HIS A 54 0.70 -10.62 0.63
N THR A 55 0.89 -11.20 1.82
CA THR A 55 1.32 -12.59 1.99
C THR A 55 0.21 -13.52 2.50
N ALA A 56 -0.77 -12.99 3.24
CA ALA A 56 -1.91 -13.74 3.75
C ALA A 56 -2.86 -14.20 2.64
N PRO A 57 -3.74 -15.19 2.89
CA PRO A 57 -4.77 -15.57 1.93
C PRO A 57 -5.67 -14.39 1.56
N GLU A 58 -5.84 -14.14 0.26
CA GLU A 58 -6.63 -13.03 -0.26
C GLU A 58 -8.05 -12.92 0.34
N PRO A 59 -8.82 -14.01 0.52
CA PRO A 59 -10.14 -13.92 1.15
C PRO A 59 -10.11 -13.37 2.58
N GLN A 60 -9.07 -13.69 3.35
CA GLN A 60 -8.92 -13.19 4.73
C GLN A 60 -8.60 -11.70 4.75
N VAL A 61 -7.77 -11.22 3.80
CA VAL A 61 -7.46 -9.80 3.66
C VAL A 61 -8.71 -9.00 3.31
N LEU A 62 -9.52 -9.49 2.36
CA LEU A 62 -10.77 -8.86 1.96
C LEU A 62 -11.82 -8.87 3.09
N GLU A 63 -11.94 -9.99 3.82
CA GLU A 63 -12.83 -10.09 4.97
C GLU A 63 -12.47 -9.05 6.03
N LEU A 64 -11.19 -8.94 6.39
CA LEU A 64 -10.72 -7.94 7.35
C LEU A 64 -10.97 -6.51 6.83
N PHE A 65 -10.60 -6.21 5.59
CA PHE A 65 -10.81 -4.89 4.99
C PHE A 65 -12.29 -4.46 5.01
N ARG A 66 -13.21 -5.38 4.67
CA ARG A 66 -14.67 -5.15 4.68
C ARG A 66 -15.21 -4.99 6.09
N LYS A 67 -14.77 -5.84 7.03
CA LYS A 67 -15.16 -5.77 8.46
C LYS A 67 -14.82 -4.42 9.07
N LEU A 68 -13.74 -3.80 8.62
CA LEU A 68 -13.29 -2.48 9.07
C LEU A 68 -13.88 -1.32 8.24
N HIS A 69 -14.82 -1.60 7.34
CA HIS A 69 -15.38 -0.65 6.38
C HIS A 69 -14.32 0.14 5.60
N GLY A 70 -13.27 -0.53 5.12
CA GLY A 70 -12.09 0.10 4.56
C GLY A 70 -12.33 1.07 3.40
N ALA A 71 -13.34 0.81 2.58
CA ALA A 71 -13.80 1.74 1.54
C ALA A 71 -14.41 3.02 2.14
N LYS A 72 -15.29 2.91 3.14
CA LYS A 72 -16.01 4.06 3.74
C LYS A 72 -15.13 4.89 4.66
N HIS A 73 -14.22 4.26 5.40
CA HIS A 73 -13.34 4.94 6.36
C HIS A 73 -12.00 5.38 5.79
N ARG A 74 -11.80 5.24 4.46
CA ARG A 74 -10.53 5.54 3.78
C ARG A 74 -9.34 4.94 4.54
N LEU A 75 -9.45 3.67 4.92
CA LEU A 75 -8.32 2.99 5.55
C LEU A 75 -7.13 3.02 4.58
N PRO A 76 -5.91 3.34 5.05
CA PRO A 76 -4.73 3.27 4.20
C PRO A 76 -4.61 1.85 3.67
N ALA A 77 -4.66 1.71 2.35
CA ALA A 77 -4.75 0.43 1.67
C ALA A 77 -4.18 0.61 0.27
N PRO A 78 -3.52 -0.42 -0.29
CA PRO A 78 -3.07 -0.36 -1.66
C PRO A 78 -4.24 -0.18 -2.61
N TRP A 79 -3.97 0.49 -3.74
CA TRP A 79 -4.92 0.71 -4.83
C TRP A 79 -5.68 -0.59 -5.18
N TRP A 80 -4.94 -1.70 -5.28
CA TRP A 80 -5.48 -2.98 -5.71
C TRP A 80 -6.50 -3.55 -4.74
N LEU A 81 -6.39 -3.29 -3.43
CA LEU A 81 -7.32 -3.86 -2.46
C LEU A 81 -8.71 -3.23 -2.59
N ARG A 82 -8.77 -1.94 -2.90
CA ARG A 82 -10.04 -1.25 -3.18
C ARG A 82 -10.64 -1.73 -4.50
N ALA A 83 -9.81 -1.89 -5.53
CA ALA A 83 -10.25 -2.44 -6.81
C ALA A 83 -10.77 -3.89 -6.69
N LEU A 84 -10.13 -4.73 -5.86
CA LEU A 84 -10.62 -6.08 -5.54
C LEU A 84 -11.94 -6.04 -4.76
N ASP A 85 -12.06 -5.17 -3.77
CA ASP A 85 -13.30 -5.03 -3.00
C ASP A 85 -14.49 -4.65 -3.88
N ARG A 86 -14.25 -3.80 -4.90
CA ARG A 86 -15.24 -3.42 -5.92
C ARG A 86 -15.47 -4.48 -7.01
N GLY A 87 -14.64 -5.53 -7.07
CA GLY A 87 -14.71 -6.56 -8.11
C GLY A 87 -14.19 -6.11 -9.47
N GLU A 88 -13.37 -5.07 -9.52
CA GLU A 88 -12.77 -4.53 -10.75
C GLU A 88 -11.44 -5.21 -11.10
N LEU A 89 -10.83 -5.89 -10.14
CA LEU A 89 -9.73 -6.82 -10.33
C LEU A 89 -10.16 -8.25 -10.02
N PRO A 90 -9.66 -9.26 -10.76
CA PRO A 90 -10.04 -10.65 -10.54
C PRO A 90 -9.30 -11.29 -9.35
N SER A 91 -8.10 -10.80 -9.02
CA SER A 91 -7.26 -11.31 -7.93
C SER A 91 -6.14 -10.33 -7.57
N ARG A 92 -5.55 -10.50 -6.39
CA ARG A 92 -4.34 -9.80 -5.95
C ARG A 92 -3.15 -10.13 -6.85
N GLU A 93 -3.07 -11.35 -7.36
CA GLU A 93 -2.02 -11.74 -8.31
C GLU A 93 -2.10 -10.90 -9.59
N ALA A 94 -3.30 -10.68 -10.13
CA ALA A 94 -3.49 -9.83 -11.30
C ALA A 94 -3.07 -8.37 -11.03
N ALA A 95 -3.22 -7.89 -9.80
CA ALA A 95 -2.72 -6.58 -9.41
C ALA A 95 -1.18 -6.51 -9.39
N PHE A 96 -0.56 -7.56 -8.84
CA PHE A 96 0.89 -7.69 -8.78
C PHE A 96 1.51 -7.79 -10.18
N GLU A 97 0.84 -8.46 -11.11
CA GLU A 97 1.22 -8.48 -12.52
C GLU A 97 1.21 -7.06 -13.12
N VAL A 98 0.17 -6.26 -12.88
CA VAL A 98 0.13 -4.85 -13.35
C VAL A 98 1.32 -4.05 -12.79
N GLU A 99 1.58 -4.14 -11.48
CA GLU A 99 2.72 -3.48 -10.84
C GLU A 99 4.06 -3.88 -11.48
N ASP A 100 4.27 -5.19 -11.70
CA ASP A 100 5.52 -5.74 -12.20
C ASP A 100 5.71 -5.44 -13.70
N GLU A 101 4.65 -5.44 -14.49
CA GLU A 101 4.69 -5.05 -15.91
C GLU A 101 5.00 -3.57 -16.09
N VAL A 102 4.38 -2.68 -15.30
CA VAL A 102 4.70 -1.25 -15.30
C VAL A 102 6.18 -1.05 -14.94
N HIS A 103 6.64 -1.72 -13.88
CA HIS A 103 8.04 -1.67 -13.50
C HIS A 103 8.97 -2.16 -14.61
N ALA A 104 8.64 -3.27 -15.27
CA ALA A 104 9.45 -3.84 -16.33
C ALA A 104 9.58 -2.88 -17.52
N VAL A 105 8.48 -2.23 -17.92
CA VAL A 105 8.46 -1.24 -19.00
C VAL A 105 9.32 -0.03 -18.65
N LEU A 106 9.14 0.55 -17.46
CA LEU A 106 9.81 1.80 -17.07
C LEU A 106 11.30 1.57 -16.77
N ARG A 107 11.65 0.51 -16.05
CA ARG A 107 13.04 0.19 -15.70
C ARG A 107 13.92 -0.06 -16.94
N ALA A 108 13.34 -0.53 -18.03
CA ALA A 108 14.08 -0.76 -19.28
C ALA A 108 14.49 0.55 -19.99
N ARG A 109 14.05 1.71 -19.49
CA ARG A 109 14.20 3.01 -20.16
C ARG A 109 15.11 3.94 -19.34
N PRO A 110 16.07 4.62 -19.99
CA PRO A 110 16.92 5.59 -19.30
C PRO A 110 16.09 6.73 -18.67
N GLY A 111 16.51 7.19 -17.50
CA GLY A 111 15.89 8.33 -16.79
C GLY A 111 14.71 7.97 -15.88
N TRP A 112 14.19 6.75 -15.95
CA TRP A 112 13.14 6.26 -15.05
C TRP A 112 13.72 5.61 -13.79
N VAL A 113 13.18 5.97 -12.64
CA VAL A 113 13.57 5.46 -11.32
C VAL A 113 12.33 5.01 -10.56
N PHE A 114 12.41 3.86 -9.89
CA PHE A 114 11.37 3.41 -8.97
C PHE A 114 11.62 4.01 -7.57
N VAL A 115 10.59 4.61 -6.98
CA VAL A 115 10.63 5.25 -5.67
C VAL A 115 9.77 4.45 -4.69
N PRO A 116 10.37 3.77 -3.70
CA PRO A 116 9.66 2.85 -2.80
C PRO A 116 8.91 3.53 -1.63
N TRP A 117 9.03 4.85 -1.47
CA TRP A 117 8.61 5.59 -0.27
C TRP A 117 7.15 6.07 -0.34
N ALA A 118 6.30 5.33 -1.03
CA ALA A 118 4.86 5.58 -1.01
C ALA A 118 4.31 5.28 0.41
N GLY A 119 3.17 5.85 0.77
CA GLY A 119 2.58 5.73 2.10
C GLY A 119 2.38 4.28 2.56
N THR A 120 2.04 4.08 3.84
CA THR A 120 1.86 2.73 4.40
C THR A 120 0.86 1.90 3.58
N GLY A 121 1.32 0.77 3.04
CA GLY A 121 0.51 -0.12 2.22
C GLY A 121 0.41 0.28 0.74
N GLU A 122 1.21 1.24 0.26
CA GLU A 122 1.24 1.64 -1.15
C GLU A 122 2.36 0.93 -1.94
N ALA A 123 2.20 0.86 -3.27
CA ALA A 123 3.06 0.08 -4.17
C ALA A 123 4.35 0.78 -4.64
N GLY A 124 4.64 1.97 -4.11
CA GLY A 124 5.65 2.87 -4.69
C GLY A 124 5.13 3.60 -5.94
N TYR A 125 5.98 4.42 -6.53
CA TYR A 125 5.72 5.12 -7.80
C TYR A 125 7.00 5.19 -8.63
N TRP A 126 6.92 5.72 -9.84
CA TRP A 126 8.08 5.93 -10.72
C TRP A 126 8.23 7.40 -11.06
N GLU A 127 9.47 7.86 -11.12
CA GLU A 127 9.84 9.21 -11.52
C GLU A 127 10.68 9.17 -12.78
N TYR A 128 10.47 10.16 -13.65
CA TYR A 128 11.28 10.42 -14.82
C TYR A 128 11.95 11.78 -14.71
N ALA A 129 13.27 11.77 -14.73
CA ALA A 129 14.12 12.95 -14.75
C ALA A 129 15.28 12.74 -15.73
N PRO A 130 15.20 13.25 -16.96
CA PRO A 130 16.27 13.08 -17.94
C PRO A 130 17.47 13.95 -17.58
N SER A 131 18.68 13.40 -17.70
CA SER A 131 19.91 14.07 -17.25
C SER A 131 20.33 15.27 -18.11
N ASP A 132 19.70 15.48 -19.26
CA ASP A 132 19.99 16.54 -20.22
C ASP A 132 19.04 17.76 -20.11
N ARG A 133 18.07 17.72 -19.20
CA ARG A 133 17.17 18.85 -18.91
C ARG A 133 17.54 19.56 -17.62
N ALA A 134 17.21 20.85 -17.54
CA ALA A 134 17.33 21.59 -16.29
C ALA A 134 16.47 20.89 -15.22
N PRO A 135 16.95 20.76 -13.98
CA PRO A 135 16.21 20.09 -12.94
C PRO A 135 14.88 20.82 -12.68
N MET A 136 13.77 20.14 -12.97
CA MET A 136 12.45 20.57 -12.50
C MET A 136 12.35 20.35 -10.99
N GLN A 137 11.48 21.11 -10.32
CA GLN A 137 11.29 20.96 -8.89
C GLN A 137 10.58 19.63 -8.56
N MET A 138 9.61 19.25 -9.39
CA MET A 138 8.93 17.95 -9.33
C MET A 138 9.10 17.21 -10.66
N PRO A 139 9.62 15.97 -10.65
CA PRO A 139 9.79 15.17 -11.87
C PRO A 139 8.45 14.67 -12.42
N THR A 140 8.46 14.11 -13.62
CA THR A 140 7.27 13.42 -14.14
C THR A 140 7.05 12.14 -13.34
N THR A 141 5.84 11.92 -12.85
CA THR A 141 5.50 10.79 -11.98
C THR A 141 4.51 9.85 -12.65
N VAL A 142 4.73 8.54 -12.52
CA VAL A 142 3.74 7.49 -12.80
C VAL A 142 3.37 6.84 -11.48
N ALA A 143 2.09 6.81 -11.14
CA ALA A 143 1.60 6.22 -9.90
C ALA A 143 0.43 5.29 -10.17
N LEU A 144 0.32 4.23 -9.37
CA LEU A 144 -0.84 3.35 -9.40
C LEU A 144 -1.97 3.95 -8.57
N THR A 145 -3.21 3.80 -9.05
CA THR A 145 -4.40 4.39 -8.43
C THR A 145 -5.59 3.45 -8.59
N ASP A 146 -6.59 3.57 -7.72
CA ASP A 146 -7.87 2.89 -7.83
C ASP A 146 -9.01 3.84 -8.24
N GLU A 147 -8.70 5.09 -8.58
CA GLU A 147 -9.69 6.11 -8.95
C GLU A 147 -10.36 5.85 -10.31
N HIS A 148 -9.72 5.05 -11.16
CA HIS A 148 -10.24 4.66 -12.47
C HIS A 148 -9.69 3.29 -12.90
N ASN A 149 -10.43 2.57 -13.75
CA ASN A 149 -10.11 1.21 -14.21
C ASN A 149 -8.89 1.10 -15.14
N GLY A 150 -8.16 2.20 -15.31
CA GLY A 150 -6.87 2.22 -16.02
C GLY A 150 -5.70 1.98 -15.07
N TRP A 151 -5.91 2.17 -13.77
CA TRP A 151 -4.98 1.91 -12.68
C TRP A 151 -3.71 2.76 -12.65
N LEU A 152 -3.47 3.61 -13.63
CA LEU A 152 -2.27 4.43 -13.74
C LEU A 152 -2.60 5.90 -13.92
N ASN A 153 -2.02 6.74 -13.08
CA ASN A 153 -1.98 8.17 -13.26
C ASN A 153 -0.58 8.59 -13.70
N VAL A 154 -0.51 9.53 -14.64
CA VAL A 154 0.73 10.20 -15.02
C VAL A 154 0.61 11.68 -14.68
N VAL A 155 1.56 12.18 -13.89
CA VAL A 155 1.66 13.59 -13.52
C VAL A 155 2.87 14.17 -14.25
N PRO A 156 2.70 15.16 -15.15
CA PRO A 156 3.82 15.84 -15.79
C PRO A 156 4.75 16.53 -14.78
N ALA A 157 6.02 16.64 -15.14
CA ALA A 157 6.98 17.44 -14.40
C ALA A 157 6.49 18.89 -14.25
N HIS A 158 6.69 19.48 -13.08
CA HIS A 158 6.15 20.79 -12.74
C HIS A 158 6.97 21.52 -11.68
N HIS A 159 6.68 22.81 -11.50
CA HIS A 159 7.23 23.65 -10.43
C HIS A 159 6.17 23.97 -9.38
N ASP A 160 5.05 24.55 -9.81
CA ASP A 160 3.77 24.69 -9.10
C ASP A 160 2.79 25.46 -10.01
N PRO A 161 1.46 25.23 -9.92
CA PRO A 161 0.80 24.20 -9.13
C PRO A 161 0.91 22.80 -9.77
N GLU A 162 0.62 21.76 -8.99
CA GLU A 162 0.55 20.37 -9.49
C GLU A 162 -0.48 20.23 -10.64
N PRO A 163 -0.09 19.67 -11.79
CA PRO A 163 -0.99 19.42 -12.90
C PRO A 163 -2.06 18.37 -12.56
N VAL A 164 -3.18 18.41 -13.28
CA VAL A 164 -4.20 17.35 -13.19
C VAL A 164 -3.58 16.02 -13.66
N PRO A 165 -3.65 14.94 -12.85
CA PRO A 165 -3.17 13.63 -13.25
C PRO A 165 -3.87 13.14 -14.52
N ILE A 166 -3.08 12.60 -15.45
CA ILE A 166 -3.58 12.07 -16.73
C ILE A 166 -3.83 10.57 -16.53
N PRO A 167 -5.09 10.10 -16.64
CA PRO A 167 -5.39 8.68 -16.47
C PRO A 167 -4.91 7.89 -17.69
N VAL A 168 -4.21 6.79 -17.42
CA VAL A 168 -3.64 5.89 -18.42
C VAL A 168 -4.28 4.53 -18.28
N LYS A 169 -4.65 3.93 -19.43
CA LYS A 169 -5.33 2.63 -19.47
C LYS A 169 -4.32 1.48 -19.48
N GLY A 170 -3.87 1.10 -18.29
CA GLY A 170 -2.95 -0.01 -18.07
C GLY A 170 -1.60 0.15 -18.79
N VAL A 171 -0.83 -0.93 -18.81
CA VAL A 171 0.55 -0.94 -19.34
C VAL A 171 0.59 -0.62 -20.83
N ALA A 172 -0.34 -1.15 -21.62
CA ALA A 172 -0.40 -0.87 -23.06
C ALA A 172 -0.65 0.63 -23.34
N GLY A 173 -1.54 1.27 -22.56
CA GLY A 173 -1.76 2.71 -22.62
C GLY A 173 -0.50 3.50 -22.25
N LEU A 174 0.20 3.05 -21.21
CA LEU A 174 1.47 3.66 -20.78
C LEU A 174 2.50 3.60 -21.90
N VAL A 175 2.72 2.41 -22.48
CA VAL A 175 3.67 2.21 -23.59
C VAL A 175 3.36 3.13 -24.77
N ALA A 176 2.08 3.29 -25.11
CA ALA A 176 1.66 4.18 -26.19
C ALA A 176 1.93 5.67 -25.89
N MET A 177 1.84 6.08 -24.62
CA MET A 177 2.05 7.47 -24.20
C MET A 177 3.51 7.81 -23.90
N LEU A 178 4.38 6.83 -23.64
CA LEU A 178 5.78 7.07 -23.24
C LEU A 178 6.55 8.04 -24.16
N PRO A 179 6.45 7.97 -25.50
CA PRO A 179 7.16 8.94 -26.35
C PRO A 179 6.74 10.40 -26.08
N GLN A 180 5.48 10.63 -25.74
CA GLN A 180 4.97 11.95 -25.38
C GLN A 180 5.41 12.33 -23.96
N ILE A 181 5.26 11.42 -22.99
CA ILE A 181 5.62 11.64 -21.58
C ILE A 181 7.10 12.05 -21.46
N GLU A 182 7.99 11.38 -22.19
CA GLU A 182 9.42 11.63 -22.15
C GLU A 182 9.82 12.92 -22.90
N SER A 183 8.91 13.49 -23.69
CA SER A 183 9.13 14.74 -24.42
C SER A 183 8.75 16.02 -23.64
N TRP A 184 8.08 15.89 -22.50
CA TRP A 184 7.58 17.01 -21.69
C TRP A 184 8.67 17.87 -21.05
#